data_AF-A0A2A2G9A7-F1
#
_entry.id   AF-A0A2A2G9A7-F1
#
_cell.length_a   1.000
_cell.length_b   1.000
_cell.length_c   1.000
_cell.angle_alpha   90.00
_cell.angle_beta   90.00
_cell.angle_gamma   90.00
#
_symmetry.space_group_name_H-M   'P 1'
#
loop_
_entity.id
_entity.type
_entity.pdbx_description
1 polymer ?
#
loop_
_entity_poly.entity_id
_entity_poly.type
_entity_poly.pdbx_seq_one_letter_code
_entity_poly.pdbx_strand_id
1 'polypeptide(L)'
;MKWLSLLIFLLLLSTSSCSENPSKPDQLIKEDKYIDLMVELQLVRSYGETNSLDSLTVDSLTDEIFQKYETTDSVFVQSHNYYQQFPEKQLSRIEKAIERLKMDQVSDTTKQDTTTN
;
A
#
# COMPACT_ATOMS: atom_id res chain seq x y z
N MET A 1 7.25 -22.45 -46.72
CA MET A 1 7.33 -23.33 -45.52
C MET A 1 8.30 -22.83 -44.45
N LYS A 2 9.50 -22.33 -44.79
CA LYS A 2 10.49 -21.82 -43.81
C LYS A 2 10.00 -20.64 -42.92
N TRP A 3 9.15 -19.77 -43.45
CA TRP A 3 8.67 -18.57 -42.74
C TRP A 3 7.59 -18.89 -41.71
N LEU A 4 6.81 -19.96 -41.94
CA LEU A 4 5.81 -20.44 -41.00
C LEU A 4 6.45 -21.04 -39.74
N SER A 5 7.59 -21.71 -39.90
CA SER A 5 8.39 -22.23 -38.78
C SER A 5 8.97 -21.13 -37.91
N LEU A 6 9.28 -19.96 -38.49
CA LEU A 6 9.86 -18.82 -37.77
C LEU A 6 8.79 -18.06 -36.98
N LEU A 7 7.57 -17.96 -37.52
CA LEU A 7 6.40 -17.43 -36.82
C LEU A 7 5.98 -18.32 -35.64
N ILE A 8 6.01 -19.64 -35.83
CA ILE A 8 5.74 -20.60 -34.75
C ILE A 8 6.79 -20.49 -33.64
N PHE A 9 8.07 -20.37 -33.98
CA PHE A 9 9.13 -20.17 -33.00
C PHE A 9 8.94 -18.86 -32.21
N LEU A 10 8.60 -17.76 -32.89
CA LEU A 10 8.33 -16.47 -32.24
C LEU A 10 7.09 -16.51 -31.32
N LEU A 11 6.07 -17.28 -31.69
CA LEU A 11 4.86 -17.51 -30.89
C LEU A 11 5.13 -18.40 -29.66
N LEU A 12 6.09 -19.32 -29.73
CA LEU A 12 6.52 -20.11 -28.56
C LEU A 12 7.36 -19.30 -27.57
N LEU A 13 8.06 -18.25 -28.00
CA LEU A 13 8.82 -17.37 -27.09
C LEU A 13 7.91 -16.43 -26.29
N SER A 14 6.69 -16.13 -26.74
CA SER A 14 5.78 -15.21 -26.04
C SER A 14 5.05 -15.82 -24.84
N THR A 15 5.13 -17.14 -24.63
CA THR A 15 4.52 -17.82 -23.48
C THR A 15 5.46 -17.96 -22.29
N SER A 16 6.73 -17.56 -22.43
CA SER A 16 7.67 -17.42 -21.30
C SER A 16 7.39 -16.11 -20.55
N SER A 17 6.15 -15.91 -20.13
CA SER A 17 5.87 -14.92 -19.08
C SER A 17 6.48 -15.48 -17.81
N CYS A 18 7.46 -14.76 -17.26
CA CYS A 18 8.17 -15.14 -16.05
C CYS A 18 7.13 -15.29 -14.92
N SER A 19 6.67 -16.50 -14.64
CA SER A 19 5.98 -16.79 -13.37
C SER A 19 7.05 -16.88 -12.29
N GLU A 20 7.70 -15.75 -12.05
CA GLU A 20 8.60 -15.57 -10.93
C GLU A 20 7.70 -15.64 -9.71
N ASN A 21 7.78 -16.75 -8.97
CA ASN A 21 7.08 -16.86 -7.70
C ASN A 21 7.50 -15.66 -6.85
N PRO A 22 6.54 -14.88 -6.32
CA PRO A 22 6.85 -13.72 -5.48
C PRO A 22 7.85 -14.09 -4.41
N SER A 23 9.11 -13.62 -4.54
CA SER A 23 10.07 -13.83 -3.46
C SER A 23 9.58 -13.03 -2.28
N LYS A 24 9.13 -13.74 -1.23
CA LYS A 24 8.71 -13.11 0.02
C LYS A 24 9.93 -12.39 0.61
N PRO A 25 9.84 -11.08 0.90
CA PRO A 25 10.95 -10.37 1.51
C PRO A 25 11.24 -10.90 2.91
N ASP A 26 12.51 -10.86 3.33
CA ASP A 26 12.96 -11.31 4.65
C ASP A 26 12.23 -10.57 5.77
N GLN A 27 12.02 -9.27 5.58
CA GLN A 27 11.24 -8.40 6.45
C GLN A 27 9.92 -8.04 5.76
N LEU A 28 8.87 -8.81 6.04
CA LEU A 28 7.52 -8.54 5.59
C LEU A 28 6.68 -7.94 6.72
N ILE A 29 6.17 -6.72 6.52
CA ILE A 29 5.19 -6.11 7.44
C ILE A 29 3.94 -6.97 7.46
N LYS A 30 3.46 -7.36 8.65
CA LYS A 30 2.22 -8.12 8.81
C LYS A 30 1.05 -7.38 8.17
N GLU A 31 0.14 -8.11 7.52
CA GLU A 31 -0.91 -7.53 6.68
C GLU A 31 -1.75 -6.47 7.40
N ASP A 32 -2.21 -6.73 8.62
CA ASP A 32 -3.02 -5.75 9.37
C ASP A 32 -2.24 -4.46 9.66
N LYS A 33 -0.97 -4.60 10.06
CA LYS A 33 -0.04 -3.48 10.32
C LYS A 33 0.29 -2.71 9.04
N TYR A 34 0.38 -3.40 7.90
CA TYR A 34 0.56 -2.78 6.59
C TYR A 34 -0.65 -1.95 6.18
N ILE A 35 -1.87 -2.44 6.44
CA ILE A 35 -3.10 -1.69 6.17
C ILE A 35 -3.16 -0.44 7.07
N ASP A 36 -2.82 -0.55 8.36
CA ASP A 36 -2.79 0.61 9.28
C ASP A 36 -1.75 1.64 8.85
N LEU A 37 -0.55 1.17 8.49
CA LEU A 37 0.52 2.03 8.00
C LEU A 37 0.14 2.75 6.70
N MET A 38 -0.53 2.06 5.77
CA MET A 38 -1.03 2.65 4.53
C MET A 38 -2.04 3.77 4.79
N VAL A 39 -2.90 3.61 5.81
CA VAL A 39 -3.84 4.64 6.25
C VAL A 39 -3.08 5.87 6.78
N GLU A 40 -2.13 5.69 7.70
CA GLU A 40 -1.40 6.82 8.29
C GLU A 40 -0.54 7.58 7.29
N LEU A 41 0.16 6.86 6.39
CA LEU A 41 0.93 7.48 5.31
C LEU A 41 0.03 8.29 4.36
N GLN A 42 -1.15 7.77 4.02
CA GLN A 42 -2.12 8.50 3.20
C GLN A 42 -2.65 9.75 3.92
N LEU A 43 -2.90 9.68 5.23
CA LEU A 43 -3.34 10.82 6.03
C LEU A 43 -2.28 11.93 6.07
N VAL A 44 -1.01 11.60 6.32
CA VAL A 44 0.08 12.60 6.29
C VAL A 44 0.23 13.22 4.90
N ARG A 45 0.17 12.40 3.84
CA ARG A 45 0.21 12.90 2.46
C ARG A 45 -0.94 13.88 2.18
N SER A 46 -2.17 13.49 2.51
CA SER A 46 -3.35 14.34 2.31
C SER A 46 -3.33 15.60 3.18
N TYR A 47 -2.85 15.52 4.42
CA TYR A 47 -2.68 16.66 5.31
C TYR A 47 -1.63 17.64 4.77
N GLY A 48 -0.49 17.13 4.29
CA GLY A 48 0.55 17.93 3.65
C GLY A 48 0.06 18.66 2.40
N GLU A 49 -0.64 17.95 1.50
CA GLU A 49 -1.24 18.54 0.30
C GLU A 49 -2.29 19.61 0.64
N THR A 50 -3.17 19.32 1.59
CA THR A 50 -4.27 20.24 1.99
C THR A 50 -3.74 21.53 2.62
N ASN A 51 -2.68 21.43 3.41
CA ASN A 51 -2.12 22.56 4.16
C ASN A 51 -0.90 23.20 3.48
N SER A 52 -0.53 22.74 2.29
CA SER A 52 0.66 23.22 1.55
C SER A 52 1.94 23.16 2.40
N LEU A 53 2.11 22.08 3.18
CA LEU A 53 3.31 21.89 3.99
C LEU A 53 4.53 21.71 3.08
N ASP A 54 5.69 22.16 3.55
CA ASP A 54 6.94 21.86 2.88
C ASP A 54 7.28 20.36 2.98
N SER A 55 8.15 19.90 2.08
CA SER A 55 8.54 18.49 2.02
C SER A 55 9.25 18.03 3.29
N LEU A 56 10.06 18.89 3.93
CA LEU A 56 10.79 18.55 5.15
C LEU A 56 9.83 18.22 6.31
N THR A 57 8.72 18.94 6.40
CA THR A 57 7.68 18.71 7.40
C THR A 57 6.94 17.41 7.12
N VAL A 58 6.60 17.15 5.85
CA VAL A 58 5.96 15.88 5.45
C VAL A 58 6.87 14.68 5.69
N ASP A 59 8.17 14.82 5.39
CA ASP A 59 9.18 13.80 5.61
C ASP A 59 9.34 13.52 7.10
N SER A 60 9.43 14.57 7.94
CA SER A 60 9.51 14.42 9.40
C SER A 60 8.30 13.69 9.99
N LEU A 61 7.08 14.00 9.53
CA LEU A 61 5.87 13.30 9.97
C LEU A 61 5.86 11.83 9.51
N THR A 62 6.35 11.58 8.30
CA THR A 62 6.47 10.23 7.74
C THR A 62 7.48 9.39 8.53
N ASP A 63 8.61 9.98 8.93
CA ASP A 63 9.61 9.32 9.77
C ASP A 63 9.06 8.94 11.14
N GLU A 64 8.29 9.82 11.79
CA GLU A 64 7.61 9.52 13.06
C GLU A 64 6.63 8.34 12.93
N ILE A 65 5.91 8.24 11.81
CA ILE A 65 5.05 7.09 11.52
C ILE A 65 5.89 5.82 11.41
N PHE A 66 6.98 5.82 10.63
CA PHE A 66 7.82 4.63 10.51
C PHE A 66 8.42 4.18 11.85
N GLN A 67 8.81 5.12 12.70
CA GLN A 67 9.27 4.84 14.07
C GLN A 67 8.17 4.21 14.92
N LYS A 68 6.95 4.79 14.94
CA LYS A 68 5.79 4.23 15.64
C LYS A 68 5.48 2.80 15.21
N TYR A 69 5.68 2.50 13.92
CA TYR A 69 5.46 1.19 13.35
C TYR A 69 6.71 0.31 13.39
N GLU A 70 7.79 0.66 14.10
CA GLU A 70 9.01 -0.14 14.22
C GLU A 70 9.47 -0.72 12.86
N THR A 71 9.40 0.11 11.81
CA THR A 71 9.70 -0.28 10.43
C THR A 71 10.46 0.84 9.73
N THR A 72 10.83 0.63 8.48
CA THR A 72 11.47 1.65 7.63
C THR A 72 10.71 1.80 6.33
N ASP A 73 10.95 2.90 5.61
CA ASP A 73 10.46 3.11 4.26
C ASP A 73 10.83 1.94 3.34
N SER A 74 12.08 1.50 3.36
CA SER A 74 12.55 0.37 2.55
C SER A 74 11.78 -0.92 2.82
N VAL A 75 11.49 -1.21 4.11
CA VAL A 75 10.70 -2.39 4.50
C VAL A 75 9.23 -2.25 4.07
N PHE A 76 8.68 -1.04 4.13
CA PHE A 76 7.35 -0.74 3.60
C PHE A 76 7.28 -0.96 2.09
N VAL A 77 8.21 -0.39 1.31
CA VAL A 77 8.28 -0.54 -0.16
C VAL A 77 8.39 -2.02 -0.55
N GLN A 78 9.25 -2.79 0.11
CA GLN A 78 9.37 -4.23 -0.13
C GLN A 78 8.07 -4.99 0.18
N SER A 79 7.42 -4.66 1.30
CA SER A 79 6.15 -5.26 1.68
C SER A 79 5.02 -4.89 0.71
N HIS A 80 4.98 -3.63 0.27
CA HIS A 80 4.04 -3.11 -0.71
C HIS A 80 4.19 -3.85 -2.04
N ASN A 81 5.41 -3.95 -2.56
CA ASN A 81 5.72 -4.69 -3.78
C ASN A 81 5.33 -6.17 -3.67
N TYR A 82 5.55 -6.81 -2.52
CA TYR A 82 5.09 -8.18 -2.29
C TYR A 82 3.57 -8.29 -2.32
N TYR A 83 2.85 -7.39 -1.64
CA TYR A 83 1.39 -7.45 -1.56
C TYR A 83 0.70 -7.12 -2.88
N GLN A 84 1.26 -6.22 -3.70
CA GLN A 84 0.75 -5.85 -5.02
C GLN A 84 0.79 -7.00 -6.05
N GLN A 85 1.64 -8.01 -5.84
CA GLN A 85 1.69 -9.20 -6.69
C GLN A 85 0.42 -10.07 -6.59
N PHE A 86 -0.47 -9.77 -5.66
CA PHE A 86 -1.76 -10.45 -5.49
C PHE A 86 -2.91 -9.45 -5.68
N PRO A 87 -3.31 -9.12 -6.93
CA PRO A 87 -4.21 -7.99 -7.20
C PRO A 87 -5.54 -8.04 -6.44
N GLU A 88 -6.24 -9.18 -6.43
CA GLU A 88 -7.51 -9.32 -5.71
C GLU A 88 -7.36 -9.10 -4.20
N LYS A 89 -6.27 -9.64 -3.62
CA LYS A 89 -5.98 -9.44 -2.19
C LYS A 89 -5.58 -8.00 -1.91
N GLN A 90 -4.82 -7.37 -2.81
CA GLN A 90 -4.43 -5.98 -2.65
C GLN A 90 -5.63 -5.03 -2.74
N LEU A 91 -6.60 -5.32 -3.61
CA LEU A 91 -7.86 -4.60 -3.64
C LEU A 91 -8.59 -4.69 -2.29
N SER A 92 -8.70 -5.89 -1.73
CA SER A 92 -9.29 -6.08 -0.39
C SER A 92 -8.55 -5.31 0.71
N ARG A 93 -7.21 -5.20 0.65
CA ARG A 93 -6.43 -4.38 1.61
C ARG A 93 -6.74 -2.89 1.48
N ILE A 94 -6.92 -2.39 0.26
CA ILE A 94 -7.31 -1.01 0.00
C ILE A 94 -8.73 -0.75 0.51
N GLU A 95 -9.67 -1.66 0.26
CA GLU A 95 -11.04 -1.56 0.80
C GLU A 95 -11.05 -1.49 2.32
N LYS A 96 -10.29 -2.36 3.00
CA LYS A 96 -10.13 -2.32 4.46
C LYS A 96 -9.52 -1.00 4.96
N ALA A 97 -8.54 -0.44 4.26
CA ALA A 97 -7.97 0.86 4.62
C ALA A 97 -9.01 1.99 4.49
N ILE A 98 -9.81 1.97 3.43
CA ILE A 98 -10.91 2.91 3.22
C ILE A 98 -11.97 2.76 4.33
N GLU A 99 -12.29 1.53 4.73
CA GLU A 99 -13.20 1.26 5.85
C GLU A 99 -12.67 1.85 7.16
N ARG A 100 -11.39 1.66 7.49
CA ARG A 100 -10.76 2.26 8.69
C ARG A 100 -10.88 3.79 8.68
N LEU A 101 -10.57 4.43 7.56
CA LEU A 101 -10.73 5.88 7.37
C LEU A 101 -12.17 6.37 7.56
N LYS A 102 -13.18 5.55 7.24
CA LYS A 102 -14.59 5.88 7.45
C LYS A 102 -15.03 5.67 8.90
N MET A 103 -14.56 4.61 9.55
CA MET A 103 -14.91 4.29 10.94
C MET A 103 -14.43 5.39 11.91
N ASP A 104 -13.23 5.92 11.68
CA ASP A 104 -12.69 6.99 12.52
C ASP A 104 -13.57 8.26 12.44
N GLN A 105 -14.08 8.61 11.25
CA GLN A 105 -15.00 9.75 11.06
C GLN A 105 -16.34 9.57 11.80
N VAL A 106 -16.88 8.34 11.85
CA VAL A 106 -18.14 8.05 12.57
C VAL A 106 -17.94 8.10 14.08
N SER A 107 -16.77 7.66 14.56
CA SER A 107 -16.44 7.67 15.98
C SER A 107 -16.28 9.07 16.56
N ASP A 108 -15.80 10.04 15.77
CA ASP A 108 -15.70 11.44 16.18
C ASP A 108 -17.06 12.15 16.19
N THR A 109 -17.94 11.84 15.23
CA THR A 109 -19.30 12.42 15.16
C THR A 109 -20.15 12.00 16.37
N THR A 110 -20.02 10.76 16.84
CA THR A 110 -20.81 10.24 17.97
C THR A 110 -20.41 10.87 19.32
N LYS A 111 -19.16 11.31 19.46
CA LYS A 111 -18.68 11.96 20.69
C LYS A 111 -19.16 13.40 20.83
N GLN A 112 -19.47 14.09 19.73
CA GLN A 112 -19.94 15.47 19.76
C GLN A 112 -21.39 15.60 20.25
N ASP A 113 -22.23 14.58 20.00
CA ASP A 113 -23.64 14.56 20.38
C ASP A 113 -23.91 14.27 21.87
N THR A 114 -22.91 13.79 22.63
CA THR A 114 -23.10 13.45 24.07
C THR A 114 -22.72 14.60 25.02
N THR A 115 -22.08 15.67 24.53
CA THR A 115 -21.70 16.85 25.35
C THR A 115 -22.68 18.02 25.31
N THR A 116 -23.82 17.87 24.63
CA THR A 116 -24.91 18.86 24.64
C THR A 116 -26.18 18.23 25.19
N ASN A 117 -26.25 18.02 26.50
CA ASN A 117 -27.50 17.88 27.27
C ASN A 117 -27.27 18.28 28.72
#